data_AF-A0A6G3WPM9-F1
#
_entry.id   AF-A0A6G3WPM9-F1
#
_cell.length_a   1.000
_cell.length_b   1.000
_cell.length_c   1.000
_cell.angle_alpha   90.00
_cell.angle_beta   90.00
_cell.angle_gamma   90.00
#
_symmetry.space_group_name_H-M   'P 1'
#
loop_
_entity.id
_entity.type
_entity.pdbx_description
1 polymer ?
#
loop_
_entity_poly.entity_id
_entity_poly.type
_entity_poly.pdbx_seq_one_letter_code
_entity_poly.pdbx_strand_id
1 'polypeptide(L)'
;LARAYGALGEHHRAAALLTAETAAHPLRESLAAELMLALFRAGRQSEALDRFHRTRRLLADELGIDPGHELADAYALILRGA
;
A
#
# COMPACT_ATOMS: atom_id res chain seq x y z
N LEU A 1 9.98 -5.10 10.46
CA LEU A 1 9.06 -4.86 11.60
C LEU A 1 7.59 -4.81 11.17
N ALA A 2 7.22 -4.04 10.14
CA ALA A 2 5.83 -3.96 9.67
C ALA A 2 5.19 -5.33 9.36
N ARG A 3 5.87 -6.21 8.62
CA ARG A 3 5.41 -7.57 8.33
C ARG A 3 5.16 -8.41 9.59
N ALA A 4 5.95 -8.20 10.65
CA ALA A 4 5.78 -8.87 11.94
C ALA A 4 4.52 -8.38 12.67
N TYR A 5 4.27 -7.06 12.69
CA TYR A 5 3.04 -6.51 13.26
C TYR A 5 1.78 -6.93 12.48
N GLY A 6 1.88 -7.03 11.15
CA GLY A 6 0.80 -7.56 10.31
C GLY A 6 0.44 -9.01 10.65
N ALA A 7 1.43 -9.85 10.93
CA ALA A 7 1.23 -11.24 11.35
C ALA A 7 0.61 -11.37 12.76
N LEU A 8 0.80 -10.37 13.62
CA LEU A 8 0.24 -10.30 14.98
C LEU A 8 -1.16 -9.66 15.03
N GLY A 9 -1.74 -9.27 13.89
CA GLY A 9 -3.04 -8.57 13.86
C GLY A 9 -2.95 -7.08 14.23
N GLU A 10 -1.75 -6.53 14.48
CA GLU A 10 -1.53 -5.12 14.81
C GLU A 10 -1.51 -4.24 13.54
N HIS A 11 -2.61 -4.27 12.78
CA HIS A 11 -2.69 -3.62 11.46
C HIS A 11 -2.49 -2.11 11.51
N HIS A 12 -2.95 -1.43 12.58
CA HIS A 12 -2.72 0.00 12.77
C HIS A 12 -1.23 0.35 12.92
N ARG A 13 -0.49 -0.48 13.65
CA ARG A 13 0.95 -0.26 13.90
C ARG A 13 1.77 -0.60 12.66
N ALA A 14 1.41 -1.66 11.95
CA ALA A 14 1.96 -1.96 10.64
C ALA A 14 1.73 -0.79 9.66
N ALA A 15 0.53 -0.24 9.60
CA ALA A 15 0.21 0.90 8.72
C ALA A 15 1.06 2.13 9.07
N ALA A 16 1.20 2.50 10.34
CA ALA A 16 2.00 3.65 10.75
C ALA A 16 3.49 3.51 10.35
N LEU A 17 4.09 2.33 10.56
CA LEU A 17 5.46 2.07 10.15
C LEU A 17 5.61 2.10 8.63
N LEU A 18 4.69 1.47 7.91
CA LEU A 18 4.71 1.44 6.45
C LEU A 18 4.49 2.83 5.85
N THR A 19 3.71 3.72 6.49
CA THR A 19 3.58 5.11 6.04
C THR A 19 4.93 5.83 6.00
N ALA A 20 5.75 5.68 7.05
CA ALA A 20 7.07 6.32 7.11
C ALA A 20 8.02 5.76 6.03
N GLU A 21 8.11 4.44 5.91
CA GLU A 21 8.95 3.77 4.90
C GLU A 21 8.53 4.13 3.47
N THR A 22 7.22 4.20 3.25
CA THR A 22 6.66 4.52 1.95
C THR A 22 6.88 5.98 1.57
N ALA A 23 6.92 6.90 2.55
CA ALA A 23 7.28 8.29 2.30
C ALA A 23 8.77 8.43 1.93
N ALA A 24 9.65 7.61 2.51
CA ALA A 24 11.08 7.59 2.18
C ALA A 24 11.36 6.94 0.82
N HIS A 25 10.50 6.02 0.37
CA HIS A 25 10.68 5.25 -0.86
C HIS A 25 9.41 5.21 -1.72
N PRO A 26 8.96 6.36 -2.26
CA PRO A 26 7.61 6.51 -2.78
C PRO A 26 7.33 5.73 -4.08
N LEU A 27 8.38 5.40 -4.84
CA LEU A 27 8.34 4.58 -6.06
C LEU A 27 8.45 3.06 -5.80
N ARG A 28 8.66 2.62 -4.55
CA ARG A 28 8.73 1.18 -4.23
C ARG A 28 7.33 0.60 -4.10
N GLU A 29 6.88 -0.05 -5.17
CA GLU A 29 5.53 -0.62 -5.28
C GLU A 29 5.20 -1.64 -4.19
N SER A 30 6.13 -2.54 -3.84
CA SER A 30 5.97 -3.50 -2.74
C SER A 30 5.62 -2.83 -1.40
N LEU A 31 6.30 -1.72 -1.05
CA LEU A 31 5.99 -0.97 0.18
C LEU A 31 4.60 -0.32 0.10
N ALA A 32 4.26 0.23 -1.06
CA ALA A 32 2.93 0.79 -1.30
C ALA A 32 1.83 -0.27 -1.16
N ALA A 33 2.03 -1.46 -1.73
CA ALA A 33 1.11 -2.59 -1.66
C ALA A 33 0.95 -3.09 -0.22
N GLU A 34 2.04 -3.28 0.53
CA GLU A 34 1.98 -3.66 1.94
C GLU A 34 1.22 -2.62 2.78
N LEU A 35 1.46 -1.32 2.55
CA LEU A 35 0.73 -0.25 3.23
C LEU A 35 -0.77 -0.29 2.91
N MET A 36 -1.12 -0.47 1.65
CA MET A 36 -2.52 -0.58 1.22
C MET A 36 -3.23 -1.73 1.93
N LEU A 37 -2.61 -2.91 2.00
CA LEU A 37 -3.18 -4.06 2.68
C LEU A 37 -3.28 -3.85 4.19
N ALA A 38 -2.29 -3.20 4.81
CA ALA A 38 -2.34 -2.87 6.24
C ALA A 38 -3.45 -1.85 6.56
N LEU A 39 -3.63 -0.83 5.73
CA LEU A 39 -4.71 0.16 5.86
C LEU A 39 -6.08 -0.51 5.69
N PHE A 40 -6.24 -1.36 4.68
CA PHE A 40 -7.49 -2.09 4.44
C PHE A 40 -7.86 -2.98 5.64
N ARG A 41 -6.92 -3.79 6.14
CA ARG A 41 -7.13 -4.64 7.33
C ARG A 41 -7.40 -3.85 8.61
N ALA A 42 -6.97 -2.59 8.67
CA ALA A 42 -7.27 -1.65 9.74
C ALA A 42 -8.62 -0.91 9.55
N GLY A 43 -9.45 -1.31 8.58
CA GLY A 43 -10.75 -0.70 8.28
C GLY A 43 -10.66 0.62 7.49
N ARG A 44 -9.48 0.99 6.98
CA ARG A 44 -9.21 2.27 6.30
C ARG A 44 -9.15 2.08 4.78
N GLN A 45 -10.20 1.48 4.21
CA GLN A 45 -10.24 1.13 2.79
C GLN A 45 -10.07 2.34 1.86
N SER A 46 -10.71 3.47 2.16
CA SER A 46 -10.60 4.70 1.37
C SER A 46 -9.15 5.19 1.25
N GLU A 47 -8.39 5.14 2.34
CA GLU A 47 -6.98 5.54 2.36
C GLU A 47 -6.09 4.56 1.61
N ALA A 48 -6.41 3.26 1.65
CA ALA A 48 -5.72 2.26 0.85
C ALA A 48 -5.92 2.51 -0.67
N LEU A 49 -7.13 2.83 -1.10
CA LEU A 49 -7.41 3.15 -2.51
C LEU A 49 -6.77 4.47 -2.94
N ASP A 50 -6.77 5.51 -2.09
CA ASP A 50 -6.07 6.75 -2.37
C ASP A 50 -4.55 6.54 -2.52
N ARG A 51 -3.96 5.67 -1.68
CA ARG A 51 -2.54 5.31 -1.79
C ARG A 51 -2.21 4.73 -3.17
N PHE A 52 -3.04 3.81 -3.70
CA PHE A 52 -2.87 3.27 -5.06
C PHE A 52 -2.84 4.37 -6.11
N HIS A 53 -3.83 5.26 -6.10
CA HIS A 53 -3.92 6.33 -7.09
C HIS A 53 -2.75 7.30 -7.02
N ARG A 54 -2.25 7.61 -5.81
CA ARG A 54 -1.03 8.40 -5.63
C ARG A 54 0.21 7.71 -6.19
N THR A 55 0.41 6.42 -5.89
CA THR A 55 1.56 5.66 -6.43
C THR A 55 1.49 5.60 -7.95
N ARG A 56 0.32 5.29 -8.51
CA ARG A 56 0.13 5.21 -9.97
C ARG A 56 0.49 6.52 -10.67
N ARG A 57 0.02 7.66 -10.14
CA ARG A 57 0.38 8.97 -10.70
C ARG A 57 1.87 9.20 -10.64
N LEU A 58 2.49 8.93 -9.49
CA LEU A 58 3.93 9.13 -9.33
C LEU A 58 4.77 8.24 -10.26
N LEU A 59 4.39 6.97 -10.46
CA LEU A 59 5.06 6.08 -11.41
C LEU A 59 4.94 6.60 -12.85
N ALA A 60 3.76 7.07 -13.23
CA ALA A 60 3.54 7.66 -14.54
C ALA A 60 4.35 8.96 -14.72
N ASP A 61 4.35 9.82 -13.71
CA ASP A 61 4.99 11.14 -13.77
C ASP A 61 6.53 11.03 -13.76
N GLU A 62 7.10 10.16 -12.92
CA GLU A 62 8.56 10.06 -12.73
C GLU A 62 9.23 9.05 -13.65
N LEU A 63 8.54 7.96 -14.00
CA LEU A 63 9.12 6.84 -14.74
C LEU A 63 8.42 6.57 -16.08
N GLY A 64 7.26 7.17 -16.34
CA GLY A 64 6.48 6.93 -17.55
C GLY A 64 5.90 5.52 -17.63
N ILE A 65 5.71 4.85 -16.48
CA ILE A 65 5.23 3.47 -16.42
C ILE A 65 3.89 3.35 -15.67
N ASP A 66 3.16 2.29 -16.01
CA ASP A 66 1.99 1.85 -15.26
C ASP A 66 2.36 1.01 -14.03
N PRO A 67 1.43 0.81 -13.07
CA PRO A 67 1.63 -0.05 -11.91
C PRO A 67 2.00 -1.49 -12.28
N GLY A 68 2.98 -2.05 -11.58
CA GLY A 68 3.33 -3.45 -11.63
C GLY A 68 2.30 -4.35 -10.92
N HIS A 69 2.51 -5.66 -11.06
CA HIS A 69 1.59 -6.68 -10.54
C HIS A 69 1.35 -6.59 -9.03
N GLU A 70 2.39 -6.33 -8.23
CA GLU A 70 2.27 -6.26 -6.76
C GLU A 70 1.24 -5.21 -6.32
N LEU A 71 1.28 -4.03 -6.94
CA LEU A 71 0.42 -2.91 -6.62
C LEU A 71 -1.00 -3.11 -7.18
N ALA A 72 -1.10 -3.66 -8.39
CA ALA A 72 -2.37 -3.97 -9.03
C ALA A 72 -3.15 -5.09 -8.31
N ASP A 73 -2.46 -6.14 -7.87
CA ASP A 73 -3.07 -7.25 -7.14
C ASP A 73 -3.60 -6.83 -5.77
N ALA A 74 -2.83 -5.99 -5.05
CA ALA A 74 -3.28 -5.42 -3.78
C ALA A 74 -4.55 -4.57 -3.97
N TYR A 75 -4.59 -3.73 -5.01
CA TYR A 75 -5.77 -2.94 -5.34
C TYR A 75 -6.99 -3.82 -5.66
N ALA A 76 -6.81 -4.85 -6.49
CA ALA A 76 -7.88 -5.77 -6.86
C ALA A 76 -8.38 -6.59 -5.66
N LEU A 77 -7.51 -6.98 -4.73
CA LEU A 77 -7.90 -7.65 -3.48
C LEU A 77 -8.80 -6.75 -2.63
N ILE A 78 -8.39 -5.48 -2.45
CA ILE A 78 -9.15 -4.50 -1.65
C ILE A 78 -10.52 -4.22 -2.26
N LEU A 79 -10.62 -4.11 -3.59
CA LEU A 79 -11.91 -3.92 -4.26
C LEU A 79 -12.86 -5.10 -4.10
N ARG A 80 -12.32 -6.31 -3.94
CA ARG A 80 -13.12 -7.53 -3.70
C ARG A 80 -13.54 -7.69 -2.25
N GLY A 81 -12.97 -6.92 -1.33
CA GLY A 81 -13.27 -7.00 0.10
C GLY A 81 -12.82 -8.30 0.77
N ALA A 82 -11.84 -9.00 0.18
CA ALA A 82 -11.42 -10.35 0.57
C ALA A 82 -10.35 -10.37 1.68
#